data_AF-A0A7V2WVV2-F1
#
_entry.id   AF-A0A7V2WVV2-F1
#
_cell.length_a   1.000
_cell.length_b   1.000
_cell.length_c   1.000
_cell.angle_alpha   90.00
_cell.angle_beta   90.00
_cell.angle_gamma   90.00
#
_symmetry.space_group_name_H-M   'P 1'
#
loop_
_entity.id
_entity.type
_entity.pdbx_description
1 polymer ?
#
loop_
_entity_poly.entity_id
_entity_poly.type
_entity_poly.pdbx_seq_one_letter_code
_entity_poly.pdbx_strand_id
1 'polypeptide(L)'
;YLFIDEIDNGIHFSILDTIWKTILTLSKELNVQVFATTHSKECIESFNHAQLKISNTPSSYFEMVRGSKTGKLSMRALDSDQLDYELKHQGRYRGE
;
A
#
# COMPACT_ATOMS: atom_id res chain seq x y z
N TYR A 1 -18.26 0.68 0.81
CA TYR A 1 -16.95 0.24 1.32
C TYR A 1 -16.55 -1.05 0.63
N LEU A 2 -15.25 -1.23 0.35
CA LEU A 2 -14.67 -2.46 -0.22
C LEU A 2 -13.45 -2.88 0.63
N PHE A 3 -13.34 -4.16 0.95
CA PHE A 3 -12.23 -4.73 1.72
C PHE A 3 -11.61 -5.85 0.89
N ILE A 4 -10.29 -5.79 0.69
CA ILE A 4 -9.53 -6.76 -0.10
C ILE A 4 -8.39 -7.27 0.77
N ASP A 5 -8.39 -8.57 1.04
CA ASP A 5 -7.29 -9.22 1.72
C ASP A 5 -6.29 -9.77 0.69
N GLU A 6 -4.99 -9.61 0.93
CA GLU A 6 -3.91 -10.02 0.03
C GLU A 6 -4.15 -9.60 -1.43
N ILE A 7 -4.26 -8.28 -1.65
CA ILE A 7 -4.68 -7.70 -2.94
C ILE A 7 -3.83 -8.13 -4.15
N ASP A 8 -2.60 -8.54 -3.91
CA ASP A 8 -1.61 -8.95 -4.89
C ASP A 8 -1.54 -10.48 -5.10
N ASN A 9 -2.37 -11.27 -4.41
CA ASN A 9 -2.32 -12.72 -4.51
C ASN A 9 -2.64 -13.22 -5.93
N GLY A 10 -1.70 -13.97 -6.53
CA GLY A 10 -1.80 -14.48 -7.90
C GLY A 10 -1.60 -13.42 -8.99
N ILE A 11 -1.14 -12.23 -8.62
CA ILE A 11 -0.96 -11.11 -9.56
C ILE A 11 0.52 -10.88 -9.85
N HIS A 12 0.87 -10.86 -11.13
CA HIS A 12 2.24 -10.56 -11.55
C HIS A 12 2.57 -9.08 -11.33
N PHE A 13 3.76 -8.77 -10.79
CA PHE A 13 4.17 -7.42 -10.41
C PHE A 13 4.03 -6.37 -11.52
N SER A 14 4.19 -6.78 -12.79
CA SER A 14 4.09 -5.90 -13.95
C SER A 14 2.71 -5.23 -14.13
N ILE A 15 1.65 -5.74 -13.47
CA ILE A 15 0.31 -5.17 -13.57
C ILE A 15 -0.16 -4.41 -12.32
N LEU A 16 0.59 -4.47 -11.21
CA LEU A 16 0.21 -3.85 -9.93
C LEU A 16 0.03 -2.34 -10.04
N ASP A 17 0.91 -1.66 -10.80
CA ASP A 17 0.80 -0.23 -11.12
C ASP A 17 -0.54 0.12 -11.78
N THR A 18 -1.02 -0.74 -12.68
CA THR A 18 -2.29 -0.53 -13.40
C THR A 18 -3.47 -0.78 -12.45
N ILE A 19 -3.40 -1.84 -11.65
CA ILE A 19 -4.43 -2.17 -10.65
C ILE A 19 -4.61 -1.00 -9.68
N TRP A 20 -3.53 -0.48 -9.10
CA TRP A 20 -3.65 0.62 -8.13
C TRP A 20 -4.20 1.91 -8.75
N LYS A 21 -3.80 2.26 -9.97
CA LYS A 21 -4.41 3.39 -10.70
C LYS A 21 -5.90 3.19 -10.90
N THR A 22 -6.32 1.99 -11.31
CA THR A 22 -7.73 1.65 -11.51
C THR A 22 -8.51 1.73 -10.21
N ILE A 23 -7.98 1.17 -9.12
CA ILE A 23 -8.61 1.20 -7.79
C ILE A 23 -8.75 2.64 -7.29
N LEU A 24 -7.69 3.45 -7.34
CA LEU A 24 -7.73 4.84 -6.86
C LEU A 24 -8.66 5.73 -7.70
N THR A 25 -8.79 5.45 -8.99
CA THR A 25 -9.71 6.18 -9.88
C THR A 25 -11.16 5.78 -9.58
N LEU A 26 -11.46 4.48 -9.60
CA LEU A 26 -12.81 3.97 -9.37
C LEU A 26 -13.31 4.23 -7.94
N SER A 27 -12.43 4.17 -6.93
CA SER A 27 -12.80 4.48 -5.55
C SER A 27 -13.34 5.90 -5.42
N LYS A 28 -12.71 6.85 -6.12
CA LYS A 28 -13.13 8.25 -6.18
C LYS A 28 -14.42 8.42 -6.99
N GLU A 29 -14.49 7.86 -8.19
CA GLU A 29 -15.65 7.98 -9.07
C GLU A 29 -16.93 7.39 -8.47
N LEU A 30 -16.79 6.23 -7.80
CA LEU A 30 -17.91 5.53 -7.17
C LEU A 30 -18.17 5.97 -5.74
N ASN A 31 -17.35 6.88 -5.19
CA ASN A 31 -17.40 7.31 -3.79
C ASN A 31 -17.37 6.11 -2.81
N VAL A 32 -16.42 5.19 -3.03
CA VAL A 32 -16.22 3.99 -2.22
C VAL A 32 -14.84 4.04 -1.56
N GLN A 33 -14.81 3.95 -0.22
CA GLN A 33 -13.56 3.73 0.49
C GLN A 33 -13.11 2.27 0.35
N VAL A 34 -11.84 2.08 -0.02
CA VAL A 34 -11.19 0.79 -0.22
C VAL A 34 -10.17 0.56 0.89
N PHE A 35 -10.20 -0.61 1.51
CA PHE A 35 -9.19 -1.10 2.43
C PHE A 35 -8.54 -2.33 1.81
N ALA A 36 -7.22 -2.33 1.74
CA ALA A 36 -6.45 -3.41 1.13
C ALA A 36 -5.27 -3.79 2.03
N THR A 37 -5.03 -5.09 2.18
CA THR A 37 -3.85 -5.62 2.87
C THR A 37 -2.89 -6.22 1.85
N THR A 38 -1.60 -6.13 2.15
CA THR A 38 -0.55 -6.79 1.38
C THR A 38 0.67 -6.99 2.26
N HIS A 39 1.47 -8.00 1.94
CA HIS A 39 2.82 -8.17 2.46
C HIS A 39 3.88 -8.00 1.36
N SER A 40 3.48 -7.83 0.08
CA SER A 40 4.40 -7.66 -1.05
C SER A 40 4.98 -6.25 -1.07
N LYS A 41 6.31 -6.19 -1.14
CA LYS A 41 7.02 -4.93 -1.34
C LYS A 41 6.67 -4.29 -2.67
N GLU A 42 6.62 -5.08 -3.74
CA GLU A 42 6.28 -4.64 -5.10
C GLU A 42 4.87 -4.03 -5.13
N CYS A 43 3.92 -4.63 -4.41
CA CYS A 43 2.57 -4.08 -4.28
C CYS A 43 2.54 -2.73 -3.58
N ILE A 44 3.31 -2.58 -2.49
CA ILE A 44 3.44 -1.30 -1.76
C ILE A 44 4.13 -0.24 -2.63
N GLU A 45 5.18 -0.62 -3.38
CA GLU A 45 5.85 0.27 -4.33
C GLU A 45 4.90 0.76 -5.43
N SER A 46 4.14 -0.15 -6.04
CA SER A 46 3.14 0.19 -7.05
C SER A 46 2.01 1.07 -6.50
N PHE A 47 1.57 0.84 -5.26
CA PHE A 47 0.64 1.74 -4.57
C PHE A 47 1.24 3.15 -4.45
N ASN A 48 2.48 3.26 -3.99
CA ASN A 48 3.15 4.53 -3.82
C ASN A 48 3.31 5.29 -5.15
N HIS A 49 3.69 4.57 -6.22
CA HIS A 49 3.76 5.13 -7.57
C HIS A 49 2.39 5.64 -8.06
N ALA A 50 1.31 4.92 -7.77
CA ALA A 50 -0.03 5.30 -8.20
C ALA A 50 -0.54 6.53 -7.43
N GLN A 51 -0.36 6.59 -6.11
CA GLN A 51 -0.80 7.76 -5.33
C GLN A 51 -0.04 9.04 -5.70
N LEU A 52 1.27 8.96 -5.95
CA LEU A 52 2.07 10.13 -6.36
C LEU A 52 1.66 10.66 -7.74
N LYS A 53 1.15 9.79 -8.63
CA LYS A 53 0.65 10.18 -9.95
C LYS A 53 -0.76 10.77 -9.90
N ILE A 54 -1.56 10.44 -8.87
CA ILE A 54 -2.95 10.87 -8.74
C ILE A 54 -3.05 11.88 -7.59
N SER A 55 -2.80 13.15 -7.91
CA SER A 55 -2.68 14.25 -6.92
C SER A 55 -3.97 14.60 -6.16
N ASN A 56 -5.12 14.01 -6.50
CA ASN A 56 -6.44 14.39 -5.97
C ASN A 56 -7.27 13.21 -5.45
N THR A 57 -6.65 12.08 -5.10
CA THR A 57 -7.35 10.97 -4.43
C THR A 57 -6.75 10.78 -3.04
N PRO A 58 -7.51 11.02 -1.95
CA PRO A 58 -7.03 10.76 -0.60
C PRO A 58 -6.63 9.28 -0.44
N SER A 59 -5.36 9.04 -0.15
CA SER A 59 -4.79 7.72 0.08
C SER A 59 -3.85 7.76 1.29
N SER A 60 -3.71 6.64 1.98
CA SER A 60 -2.83 6.53 3.14
C SER A 60 -2.32 5.10 3.28
N TYR A 61 -1.09 4.95 3.74
CA TYR A 61 -0.49 3.65 4.03
C TYR A 61 -0.30 3.48 5.54
N PHE A 62 -0.65 2.29 6.02
CA PHE A 62 -0.50 1.90 7.41
C PHE A 62 0.29 0.60 7.48
N GLU A 63 1.45 0.66 8.11
CA GLU A 63 2.26 -0.52 8.37
C GLU A 63 1.89 -1.10 9.73
N MET A 64 1.49 -2.37 9.75
CA MET A 64 1.21 -3.09 10.99
C MET A 64 2.44 -3.92 11.39
N VAL A 65 2.90 -3.71 12.62
CA VAL A 65 4.07 -4.39 13.17
C VAL A 65 3.69 -5.09 14.47
N ARG A 66 4.13 -6.35 14.62
CA ARG A 66 4.03 -7.10 15.88
C ARG A 66 5.39 -7.09 16.59
N GLY A 67 5.44 -6.54 17.80
CA GLY A 67 6.65 -6.54 18.62
C GLY A 67 7.06 -7.97 18.99
N SER A 68 8.22 -8.43 18.53
CA SER A 68 8.70 -9.81 18.73
C SER A 68 8.86 -10.22 20.20
N LYS A 69 9.18 -9.26 21.08
CA LYS A 69 9.37 -9.50 22.53
C LYS A 69 8.10 -9.34 23.36
N THR A 70 7.21 -8.43 22.97
CA THR A 70 6.03 -8.06 23.76
C THR A 70 4.74 -8.68 23.23
N GLY A 71 4.74 -9.19 22.01
CA GLY A 71 3.54 -9.62 21.30
C GLY A 71 2.56 -8.49 20.95
N LYS A 72 2.91 -7.24 21.28
CA LYS A 72 2.03 -6.08 21.10
C LYS A 72 1.97 -5.70 19.63
N LEU A 73 0.75 -5.46 19.14
CA LEU A 73 0.52 -4.89 17.82
C LEU A 73 0.64 -3.36 17.89
N SER A 74 1.35 -2.80 16.93
CA SER A 74 1.47 -1.36 16.70
C SER A 74 1.24 -1.06 15.22
N MET A 75 0.74 0.14 14.93
CA MET A 75 0.52 0.61 13.58
C MET A 75 1.30 1.90 13.36
N ARG A 76 1.93 2.02 12.20
CA ARG A 76 2.68 3.19 11.77
C ARG A 76 1.99 3.77 10.54
N ALA A 77 1.53 5.01 10.64
CA ALA A 77 1.00 5.75 9.49
C ALA A 77 2.16 6.46 8.80
N LEU A 78 2.30 6.27 7.49
CA LEU A 78 3.30 6.94 6.66
C LEU A 78 2.59 7.79 5.61
N ASP A 79 2.99 9.05 5.49
CA ASP A 79 2.57 9.88 4.36
C ASP A 79 3.27 9.45 3.05
N SER A 80 2.85 10.02 1.91
CA SER A 80 3.39 9.64 0.61
C SER A 80 4.88 9.91 0.46
N ASP A 81 5.40 10.97 1.08
CA ASP A 81 6.80 11.36 0.97
C ASP A 81 7.68 10.49 1.88
N GLN A 82 7.20 10.18 3.10
CA GLN A 82 7.81 9.25 4.03
C GLN A 82 7.88 7.84 3.43
N LEU A 83 6.78 7.36 2.85
CA LEU A 83 6.73 6.05 2.20
C LEU A 83 7.68 5.99 1.00
N ASP A 84 7.70 7.02 0.15
CA ASP A 84 8.63 7.10 -0.99
C ASP A 84 10.10 7.10 -0.54
N TYR A 85 10.43 7.85 0.50
CA TYR A 85 11.77 7.87 1.08
C TYR A 85 12.17 6.48 1.59
N GLU A 86 11.30 5.82 2.36
CA GLU A 86 11.57 4.49 2.92
C GLU A 86 11.74 3.43 1.84
N LEU A 87 10.88 3.41 0.81
CA LEU A 87 10.97 2.45 -0.30
C LEU A 87 12.28 2.61 -1.09
N LYS A 88 12.80 3.84 -1.24
CA LYS A 88 14.06 4.12 -1.95
C LYS A 88 15.32 3.86 -1.13
N HIS A 89 15.28 4.08 0.19
CA HIS A 89 16.48 4.06 1.04
C HIS A 89 16.59 2.82 1.93
N GLN A 90 15.49 2.11 2.22
CA GLN A 90 15.55 0.85 2.94
C GLN A 90 15.82 -0.30 1.97
N GLY A 91 17.09 -0.49 1.63
CA GLY A 91 17.60 -1.50 0.70
C GLY A 91 17.47 -2.98 1.14
N ARG A 92 16.50 -3.34 1.98
CA ARG A 92 16.07 -4.72 2.30
C ARG A 92 14.97 -4.65 3.36
N TYR A 93 13.71 -4.71 2.92
CA TYR A 93 12.61 -4.95 3.84
C TYR A 93 12.77 -6.37 4.40
N ARG A 94 13.00 -6.50 5.71
CA ARG A 94 13.03 -7.79 6.40
C ARG A 94 11.59 -8.23 6.64
N GLY A 95 11.07 -8.99 5.70
CA GLY A 95 9.73 -9.60 5.77
C GLY A 95 9.54 -10.82 4.87
N GLU A 96 10.62 -11.35 4.27
CA GLU A 96 10.69 -12.77 3.90
C GLU A 96 11.12 -13.61 5.11
#